data_AF-A0A8T4R951-F1
#
_entry.id   AF-A0A8T4R951-F1
#
_cell.length_a   1.000
_cell.length_b   1.000
_cell.length_c   1.000
_cell.angle_alpha   90.00
_cell.angle_beta   90.00
_cell.angle_gamma   90.00
#
_symmetry.space_group_name_H-M   'P 1'
#
loop_
_entity.id
_entity.type
_entity.pdbx_description
1 polymer ?
#
loop_
_entity_poly.entity_id
_entity_poly.type
_entity_poly.pdbx_seq_one_letter_code
_entity_poly.pdbx_strand_id
1 'polypeptide(L)'
;MGKLKYFALVLILILILLSGCEYTISEDKTGKSYQVKITEVDKNKAVQGDVEEVKEEGIKEDEKILTEISELDKKQEECVTACRLAGAPKISCEDACQKIKDYAPNPSAQLDETIKMYKEQQKLEELPDEERIKKKQDRCIEVCIIVGGNKEIYEPTCSYACMMLTEYGTEKDLDYSIESYEKMAGISKLKTPEDCPNAVSITNCYYEFAMGWQIGGYHSELCSKIPDETKKDDCYHKIAIQLDDFDLCKNIKGEYLEMNCYTEVAKELDNLKLCSSLDKEKEVKCYKILMDTLPPYKECSFQKGSSAIVWSACLFEQFNLDVSMEDTYLCQIKDITDEERCKAGIALYNKDLSMCDLTTVKAECYIAFAYIDPNFDLSKCDELGEGNGGCYNAVAITTNNAELCKKISTDTSKYYCLSDVALNTVNFAPCKMIADDVGETNLWALNCIKHIINKAISGEASFEEEDCNLLENFPYNNEMINLIETCRNYIK
;
A
#
# COMPACT_ATOMS: atom_id res chain seq x y z
N MET A 1 -27.11 50.72 -8.51
CA MET A 1 -28.45 50.84 -7.88
C MET A 1 -29.52 49.93 -8.49
N GLY A 2 -29.44 49.51 -9.77
CA GLY A 2 -30.46 48.62 -10.37
C GLY A 2 -30.50 47.18 -9.85
N LYS A 3 -29.34 46.57 -9.57
CA LYS A 3 -29.24 45.18 -9.09
C LYS A 3 -29.76 44.97 -7.66
N LEU A 4 -29.58 45.97 -6.79
CA LEU A 4 -30.07 45.92 -5.39
C LEU A 4 -31.61 45.98 -5.32
N LYS A 5 -32.24 46.72 -6.24
CA LYS A 5 -33.70 46.79 -6.35
C LYS A 5 -34.30 45.48 -6.86
N TYR A 6 -33.61 44.79 -7.77
CA TYR A 6 -34.05 43.51 -8.30
C TYR A 6 -33.98 42.41 -7.24
N PHE A 7 -32.92 42.39 -6.43
CA PHE A 7 -32.75 41.42 -5.35
C PHE A 7 -33.79 41.60 -4.24
N ALA A 8 -34.09 42.84 -3.85
CA ALA A 8 -35.15 43.14 -2.88
C ALA A 8 -36.54 42.75 -3.41
N LEU A 9 -36.80 42.92 -4.71
CA LEU A 9 -38.08 42.53 -5.33
C LEU A 9 -38.24 41.00 -5.38
N VAL A 10 -37.15 40.27 -5.68
CA VAL A 10 -37.14 38.81 -5.69
C VAL A 10 -37.31 38.25 -4.26
N LEU A 11 -36.67 38.84 -3.26
CA LEU A 11 -36.84 38.44 -1.86
C LEU A 11 -38.28 38.66 -1.37
N ILE A 12 -38.88 39.79 -1.74
CA ILE A 12 -40.29 40.11 -1.41
C ILE A 12 -41.24 39.14 -2.15
N LEU A 13 -40.97 38.81 -3.42
CA LEU A 13 -41.77 37.81 -4.15
C LEU A 13 -41.67 36.40 -3.54
N ILE A 14 -40.49 35.99 -3.07
CA ILE A 14 -40.29 34.70 -2.41
C ILE A 14 -41.04 34.67 -1.06
N LEU A 15 -40.94 35.73 -0.25
CA LEU A 15 -41.67 35.85 1.01
C LEU A 15 -43.20 35.90 0.81
N ILE A 16 -43.67 36.48 -0.29
CA ILE A 16 -45.09 36.52 -0.65
C ILE A 16 -45.59 35.13 -1.08
N LEU A 17 -44.83 34.40 -1.90
CA LEU A 17 -45.18 33.05 -2.35
C LEU A 17 -45.30 32.05 -1.19
N LEU A 18 -44.53 32.24 -0.12
CA LEU A 18 -44.59 31.40 1.08
C LEU A 18 -45.80 31.72 2.00
N SER A 19 -46.44 32.88 1.82
CA SER A 19 -47.51 33.35 2.73
C SER A 19 -48.95 33.02 2.31
N GLY A 20 -49.15 32.44 1.12
CA GLY A 20 -50.47 31.99 0.65
C GLY A 20 -51.53 33.09 0.44
N CYS A 21 -51.14 34.37 0.37
CA CYS A 21 -52.07 35.48 0.20
C CYS A 21 -52.30 35.84 -1.28
N GLU A 22 -53.55 36.12 -1.66
CA GLU A 22 -53.87 36.74 -2.96
C GLU A 22 -53.54 38.23 -2.94
N TYR A 23 -52.85 38.71 -3.98
CA TYR A 23 -52.52 40.12 -4.14
C TYR A 23 -52.80 40.60 -5.55
N THR A 24 -53.10 41.90 -5.68
CA THR A 24 -53.16 42.59 -6.96
C THR A 24 -52.10 43.68 -7.02
N ILE A 25 -51.28 43.64 -8.08
CA ILE A 25 -50.30 44.69 -8.38
C ILE A 25 -50.93 45.60 -9.44
N SER A 26 -51.06 46.89 -9.13
CA SER A 26 -51.44 47.90 -10.12
C SER A 26 -50.29 48.89 -10.30
N GLU A 27 -49.93 49.14 -11.55
CA GLU A 27 -48.91 50.11 -11.92
C GLU A 27 -49.52 51.52 -11.95
N ASP A 28 -48.85 52.50 -11.35
CA ASP A 28 -49.29 53.89 -11.49
C ASP A 28 -49.00 54.41 -12.91
N LYS A 29 -49.76 55.41 -13.36
CA LYS A 29 -49.66 55.97 -14.73
C LYS A 29 -48.32 56.63 -15.06
N THR A 30 -47.37 56.69 -14.13
CA THR A 30 -46.05 57.28 -14.32
C THR A 30 -44.94 56.25 -14.49
N GLY A 31 -45.22 54.95 -14.33
CA GLY A 31 -44.27 53.84 -14.54
C GLY A 31 -43.10 53.82 -13.55
N LYS A 32 -43.24 54.52 -12.41
CA LYS A 32 -42.15 54.72 -11.43
C LYS A 32 -42.42 54.09 -10.07
N SER A 33 -43.66 53.67 -9.78
CA SER A 33 -43.98 52.97 -8.54
C SER A 33 -45.08 51.92 -8.74
N TYR A 34 -45.00 50.85 -7.95
CA TYR A 34 -46.01 49.79 -7.89
C TYR A 34 -46.69 49.86 -6.53
N GLN A 35 -48.03 49.81 -6.51
CA GLN A 35 -48.78 49.60 -5.28
C GLN A 35 -49.24 48.14 -5.22
N VAL A 36 -48.90 47.47 -4.13
CA VAL A 36 -49.35 46.11 -3.82
C VAL A 36 -50.47 46.21 -2.80
N LYS A 37 -51.68 45.78 -3.17
CA LYS A 37 -52.81 45.73 -2.26
C LYS A 37 -53.05 44.27 -1.86
N ILE A 38 -52.94 43.99 -0.57
CA ILE A 38 -53.20 42.67 0.02
C ILE A 38 -54.62 42.69 0.55
N THR A 39 -55.45 41.75 0.10
CA THR A 39 -56.82 41.56 0.59
C THR A 39 -56.88 40.28 1.40
N GLU A 40 -57.33 40.40 2.65
CA GLU A 40 -57.46 39.29 3.59
C GLU A 40 -58.54 38.31 3.08
N VAL A 41 -58.18 37.06 2.84
CA VAL A 41 -59.12 36.02 2.41
C VAL A 41 -59.86 35.49 3.64
N ASP A 42 -61.18 35.63 3.61
CA ASP A 42 -62.12 35.18 4.65
C ASP A 42 -62.03 33.65 4.84
N LYS A 43 -61.56 33.20 6.02
CA LYS A 43 -61.21 31.80 6.33
C LYS A 43 -62.40 30.84 6.47
N ASN A 44 -63.60 31.20 6.03
CA ASN A 44 -64.80 30.37 6.19
C ASN A 44 -65.42 29.96 4.84
N LYS A 45 -64.79 29.01 4.14
CA LYS A 45 -65.46 28.08 3.20
C LYS A 45 -64.50 26.99 2.67
N ALA A 46 -64.75 25.75 3.11
CA ALA A 46 -64.49 24.42 2.49
C ALA A 46 -63.14 24.20 1.76
N VAL A 47 -62.39 23.11 2.00
CA VAL A 47 -62.75 21.72 1.67
C VAL A 47 -61.83 20.76 2.44
N GLN A 48 -62.38 19.62 2.87
CA GLN A 48 -61.65 18.47 3.41
C GLN A 48 -60.51 18.03 2.48
N GLY A 49 -59.28 18.14 2.96
CA GLY A 49 -58.09 17.50 2.42
C GLY A 49 -57.11 17.38 3.58
N ASP A 50 -56.54 16.19 3.75
CA ASP A 50 -55.76 15.78 4.90
C ASP A 50 -54.66 16.80 5.26
N VAL A 51 -54.68 17.24 6.52
CA VAL A 51 -53.61 18.02 7.14
C VAL A 51 -52.47 17.03 7.41
N GLU A 52 -51.53 16.93 6.46
CA GLU A 52 -50.21 16.41 6.78
C GLU A 52 -49.50 17.43 7.68
N GLU A 53 -49.11 16.94 8.84
CA GLU A 53 -48.15 17.54 9.78
C GLU A 53 -47.00 18.20 9.02
N VAL A 54 -46.91 19.52 9.06
CA VAL A 54 -45.67 20.24 8.70
C VAL A 54 -44.65 19.87 9.78
N LYS A 55 -43.83 18.87 9.45
CA LYS A 55 -42.81 18.32 10.34
C LYS A 55 -41.84 19.43 10.77
N GLU A 56 -41.50 19.43 12.06
CA GLU A 56 -40.43 20.21 12.70
C GLU A 56 -39.03 20.07 12.06
N GLU A 57 -38.87 19.25 11.01
CA GLU A 57 -37.60 19.00 10.33
C GLU A 57 -37.12 20.20 9.50
N GLY A 58 -38.02 20.97 8.88
CA GLY A 58 -37.63 22.11 8.04
C GLY A 58 -37.03 23.30 8.80
N ILE A 59 -37.47 23.54 10.04
CA ILE A 59 -36.95 24.65 10.87
C ILE A 59 -35.52 24.35 11.36
N LYS A 60 -35.19 23.07 11.58
CA LYS A 60 -33.85 22.66 12.04
C LYS A 60 -32.79 22.76 10.94
N GLU A 61 -33.18 22.67 9.68
CA GLU A 61 -32.27 22.76 8.54
C GLU A 61 -31.86 24.23 8.27
N ASP A 62 -32.80 25.17 8.40
CA ASP A 62 -32.54 26.60 8.28
C ASP A 62 -31.63 27.13 9.41
N GLU A 63 -31.82 26.66 10.65
CA GLU A 63 -30.94 27.02 11.79
C GLU A 63 -29.50 26.50 11.59
N LYS A 64 -29.34 25.32 10.98
CA LYS A 64 -28.03 24.74 10.67
C LYS A 64 -27.30 25.56 9.61
N ILE A 65 -27.97 25.94 8.53
CA ILE A 65 -27.39 26.74 7.44
C ILE A 65 -26.95 28.13 7.96
N LEU A 66 -27.76 28.78 8.79
CA LEU A 66 -27.41 30.07 9.39
C LEU A 66 -26.19 29.98 10.32
N THR A 67 -26.05 28.86 11.04
CA THR A 67 -24.88 28.59 11.89
C THR A 67 -23.61 28.43 11.04
N GLU A 68 -23.68 27.65 9.95
CA GLU A 68 -22.54 27.43 9.04
C GLU A 68 -22.09 28.73 8.34
N ILE A 69 -23.03 29.59 7.93
CA ILE A 69 -22.70 30.91 7.34
C ILE A 69 -21.99 31.81 8.37
N SER A 70 -22.49 31.85 9.61
CA SER A 70 -21.88 32.66 10.67
C SER A 70 -20.47 32.19 11.04
N GLU A 71 -20.19 30.88 10.98
CA GLU A 71 -18.85 30.34 11.21
C GLU A 71 -17.88 30.72 10.10
N LEU A 72 -18.34 30.70 8.84
CA LEU A 72 -17.53 31.11 7.68
C LEU A 72 -17.17 32.60 7.72
N ASP A 73 -18.10 33.47 8.12
CA ASP A 73 -17.85 34.90 8.31
C ASP A 73 -16.74 35.12 9.35
N LYS A 74 -16.81 34.42 10.48
CA LYS A 74 -15.80 34.50 11.54
C LYS A 74 -14.42 34.04 11.05
N LYS A 75 -14.35 32.92 10.33
CA LYS A 75 -13.08 32.43 9.76
C LYS A 75 -12.50 33.40 8.73
N GLN A 76 -13.35 34.05 7.94
CA GLN A 76 -12.90 35.08 7.01
C GLN A 76 -12.25 36.25 7.74
N GLU A 77 -12.85 36.74 8.83
CA GLU A 77 -12.26 37.82 9.65
C GLU A 77 -10.94 37.40 10.31
N GLU A 78 -10.85 36.16 10.79
CA GLU A 78 -9.61 35.58 11.32
C GLU A 78 -8.51 35.51 10.24
N CYS A 79 -8.85 35.08 9.02
CA CYS A 79 -7.97 35.08 7.86
C CYS A 79 -7.44 36.49 7.53
N VAL A 80 -8.32 37.50 7.48
CA VAL A 80 -7.92 38.89 7.22
C VAL A 80 -6.99 39.41 8.31
N THR A 81 -7.25 39.05 9.57
CA THR A 81 -6.42 39.45 10.71
C THR A 81 -5.03 38.82 10.65
N ALA A 82 -4.94 37.51 10.40
CA ALA A 82 -3.68 36.80 10.26
C ALA A 82 -2.84 37.35 9.09
N CYS A 83 -3.46 37.62 7.94
CA CYS A 83 -2.81 38.21 6.78
C CYS A 83 -2.19 39.59 7.07
N ARG A 84 -2.89 40.44 7.85
CA ARG A 84 -2.35 41.75 8.25
C ARG A 84 -1.17 41.63 9.22
N LEU A 85 -1.23 40.67 10.15
CA LEU A 85 -0.13 40.39 11.07
C LEU A 85 1.12 39.87 10.35
N ALA A 86 0.93 39.17 9.21
CA ALA A 86 2.00 38.79 8.31
C ALA A 86 2.53 39.94 7.43
N GLY A 87 2.11 41.20 7.67
CA GLY A 87 2.65 42.40 7.02
C GLY A 87 2.00 42.79 5.69
N ALA A 88 0.93 42.12 5.25
CA ALA A 88 0.29 42.41 3.98
C ALA A 88 -0.66 43.64 4.04
N PRO A 89 -0.85 44.39 2.93
CA PRO A 89 -1.78 45.52 2.88
C PRO A 89 -3.23 45.09 3.11
N LYS A 90 -3.97 45.87 3.91
CA LYS A 90 -5.38 45.61 4.28
C LYS A 90 -6.28 45.21 3.10
N ILE A 91 -6.20 45.94 1.99
CA ILE A 91 -7.02 45.71 0.79
C ILE A 91 -6.70 44.34 0.14
N SER A 92 -5.43 43.93 0.15
CA SER A 92 -5.01 42.62 -0.38
C SER A 92 -5.54 41.46 0.45
N CYS A 93 -5.61 41.62 1.78
CA CYS A 93 -6.10 40.58 2.68
C CYS A 93 -7.61 40.38 2.59
N GLU A 94 -8.38 41.47 2.49
CA GLU A 94 -9.84 41.43 2.36
C GLU A 94 -10.24 40.73 1.06
N ASP A 95 -9.60 41.08 -0.06
CA ASP A 95 -9.87 40.48 -1.36
C ASP A 95 -9.48 38.99 -1.42
N ALA A 96 -8.37 38.59 -0.78
CA ALA A 96 -7.90 37.21 -0.79
C ALA A 96 -8.81 36.29 0.03
N CYS A 97 -9.11 36.65 1.28
CA CYS A 97 -9.95 35.84 2.17
C CYS A 97 -11.42 35.79 1.69
N GLN A 98 -11.93 36.87 1.08
CA GLN A 98 -13.26 36.88 0.47
C GLN A 98 -13.36 35.90 -0.72
N LYS A 99 -12.32 35.80 -1.56
CA LYS A 99 -12.31 34.86 -2.68
C LYS A 99 -12.32 33.40 -2.25
N ILE A 100 -11.59 33.05 -1.19
CA ILE A 100 -11.62 31.68 -0.65
C ILE A 100 -13.04 31.37 -0.18
N LYS A 101 -13.66 32.29 0.55
CA LYS A 101 -15.05 32.13 1.01
C LYS A 101 -16.04 31.92 -0.14
N ASP A 102 -15.91 32.69 -1.22
CA ASP A 102 -16.88 32.71 -2.32
C ASP A 102 -16.73 31.54 -3.30
N TYR A 103 -15.52 30.99 -3.46
CA TYR A 103 -15.19 30.11 -4.58
C TYR A 103 -14.55 28.76 -4.21
N ALA A 104 -14.16 28.55 -2.96
CA ALA A 104 -13.56 27.29 -2.54
C ALA A 104 -14.57 26.13 -2.53
N PRO A 105 -14.17 24.91 -2.95
CA PRO A 105 -15.01 23.70 -2.79
C PRO A 105 -15.32 23.39 -1.32
N ASN A 106 -14.41 23.73 -0.41
CA ASN A 106 -14.60 23.67 1.04
C ASN A 106 -14.00 24.94 1.68
N PRO A 107 -14.78 26.05 1.73
CA PRO A 107 -14.27 27.35 2.17
C PRO A 107 -13.77 27.34 3.62
N SER A 108 -14.39 26.53 4.47
CA SER A 108 -14.03 26.43 5.89
C SER A 108 -12.63 25.84 6.07
N ALA A 109 -12.32 24.72 5.41
CA ALA A 109 -11.02 24.07 5.50
C ALA A 109 -9.91 24.92 4.85
N GLN A 110 -10.19 25.53 3.70
CA GLN A 110 -9.21 26.37 3.01
C GLN A 110 -8.91 27.68 3.76
N LEU A 111 -9.91 28.26 4.44
CA LEU A 111 -9.67 29.39 5.33
C LEU A 111 -8.78 28.99 6.52
N ASP A 112 -8.99 27.82 7.12
CA ASP A 112 -8.14 27.35 8.22
C ASP A 112 -6.68 27.14 7.80
N GLU A 113 -6.46 26.53 6.63
CA GLU A 113 -5.12 26.32 6.06
C GLU A 113 -4.44 27.65 5.72
N THR A 114 -5.18 28.60 5.15
CA THR A 114 -4.68 29.95 4.85
C THR A 114 -4.34 30.72 6.12
N ILE A 115 -5.17 30.62 7.17
CA ILE A 115 -4.89 31.21 8.50
C ILE A 115 -3.60 30.61 9.07
N LYS A 116 -3.43 29.29 8.96
CA LYS A 116 -2.22 28.60 9.42
C LYS A 116 -0.98 29.11 8.69
N MET A 117 -1.04 29.21 7.36
CA MET A 117 0.05 29.75 6.53
C MET A 117 0.43 31.18 6.95
N TYR A 118 -0.53 32.10 7.13
CA TYR A 118 -0.23 33.47 7.56
C TYR A 118 0.36 33.53 8.98
N LYS A 119 -0.11 32.68 9.91
CA LYS A 119 0.48 32.58 11.25
C LYS A 119 1.90 32.03 11.21
N GLU A 120 2.20 31.11 10.30
CA GLU A 120 3.57 30.61 10.08
C GLU A 120 4.47 31.68 9.48
N GLN A 121 3.95 32.48 8.54
CA GLN A 121 4.66 33.63 7.98
C GLN A 121 4.95 34.70 9.05
N GLN A 122 4.00 34.98 9.93
CA GLN A 122 4.23 35.87 11.07
C GLN A 122 5.34 35.33 11.99
N LYS A 123 5.31 34.03 12.33
CA LYS A 123 6.36 33.41 13.13
C LYS A 123 7.73 33.51 12.46
N LEU A 124 7.78 33.43 11.14
CA LEU A 124 8.98 33.60 10.31
C LEU A 124 9.57 35.01 10.40
N GLU A 125 8.73 36.04 10.43
CA GLU A 125 9.15 37.44 10.64
C GLU A 125 9.67 37.68 12.06
N GLU A 126 9.24 36.87 13.03
CA GLU A 126 9.68 36.92 14.44
C GLU A 126 11.01 36.17 14.68
N LEU A 127 11.53 35.42 13.69
CA LEU A 127 12.80 34.69 13.82
C LEU A 127 14.01 35.63 13.75
N PRO A 128 15.14 35.25 14.37
CA PRO A 128 16.42 35.91 14.13
C PRO A 128 16.76 35.92 12.63
N ASP A 129 17.41 36.99 12.15
CA ASP A 129 17.68 37.20 10.73
C ASP A 129 18.35 35.99 10.04
N GLU A 130 19.28 35.31 10.72
CA GLU A 130 19.96 34.11 10.20
C GLU A 130 19.00 32.94 9.93
N GLU A 131 18.01 32.72 10.81
CA GLU A 131 17.03 31.64 10.65
C GLU A 131 15.95 32.00 9.62
N ARG A 132 15.56 33.28 9.54
CA ARG A 132 14.65 33.80 8.50
C ARG A 132 15.28 33.64 7.11
N ILE A 133 16.54 34.04 6.95
CA ILE A 133 17.30 33.89 5.70
C ILE A 133 17.40 32.43 5.29
N LYS A 134 17.70 31.52 6.22
CA LYS A 134 17.78 30.09 5.94
C LYS A 134 16.46 29.52 5.41
N LYS A 135 15.32 29.86 6.03
CA LYS A 135 14.01 29.41 5.53
C LYS A 135 13.67 29.99 4.15
N LYS A 136 14.09 31.22 3.85
CA LYS A 136 13.94 31.80 2.50
C LYS A 136 14.84 31.11 1.47
N GLN A 137 16.04 30.66 1.86
CA GLN A 137 16.90 29.83 0.99
C GLN A 137 16.22 28.51 0.67
N ASP A 138 15.70 27.81 1.68
CA ASP A 138 15.00 26.53 1.50
C ASP A 138 13.83 26.68 0.51
N ARG A 139 13.04 27.76 0.65
CA ARG A 139 11.96 28.09 -0.29
C ARG A 139 12.47 28.43 -1.69
N CYS A 140 13.55 29.20 -1.82
CA CYS A 140 14.17 29.48 -3.12
C CYS A 140 14.62 28.19 -3.82
N ILE A 141 15.21 27.24 -3.08
CA ILE A 141 15.64 25.95 -3.59
C ILE A 141 14.45 25.15 -4.08
N GLU A 142 13.38 25.10 -3.29
CA GLU A 142 12.13 24.42 -3.64
C GLU A 142 11.54 24.97 -4.95
N VAL A 143 11.36 26.29 -5.07
CA VAL A 143 10.81 26.90 -6.29
C VAL A 143 11.74 26.69 -7.50
N CYS A 144 13.06 26.77 -7.30
CA CYS A 144 14.02 26.54 -8.38
C CYS A 144 14.00 25.07 -8.86
N ILE A 145 13.84 24.10 -7.95
CA ILE A 145 13.68 22.68 -8.30
C ILE A 145 12.40 22.46 -9.11
N ILE A 146 11.30 23.13 -8.76
CA ILE A 146 10.05 23.09 -9.52
C ILE A 146 10.27 23.57 -10.96
N VAL A 147 11.00 24.67 -11.16
CA VAL A 147 11.37 25.16 -12.50
C VAL A 147 12.26 24.15 -13.26
N GLY A 148 13.16 23.48 -12.57
CA GLY A 148 14.10 22.50 -13.15
C GLY A 148 13.50 21.13 -13.46
N GLY A 149 12.38 20.76 -12.82
CA GLY A 149 11.60 19.55 -13.07
C GLY A 149 12.18 18.23 -12.54
N ASN A 150 13.49 18.14 -12.24
CA ASN A 150 14.11 16.96 -11.61
C ASN A 150 14.94 17.36 -10.39
N LYS A 151 14.48 16.93 -9.20
CA LYS A 151 15.12 17.23 -7.91
C LYS A 151 16.58 16.79 -7.85
N GLU A 152 16.89 15.55 -8.24
CA GLU A 152 18.25 15.00 -8.12
C GLU A 152 19.28 15.74 -8.99
N ILE A 153 18.83 16.31 -10.12
CA ILE A 153 19.69 17.02 -11.06
C ILE A 153 19.84 18.50 -10.65
N TYR A 154 18.74 19.12 -10.20
CA TYR A 154 18.68 20.57 -10.01
C TYR A 154 18.91 21.01 -8.57
N GLU A 155 18.73 20.15 -7.56
CA GLU A 155 18.94 20.50 -6.15
C GLU A 155 20.35 21.07 -5.87
N PRO A 156 21.47 20.52 -6.39
CA PRO A 156 22.80 21.12 -6.20
C PRO A 156 22.93 22.50 -6.86
N THR A 157 22.32 22.67 -8.03
CA THR A 157 22.40 23.91 -8.82
C THR A 157 21.53 25.02 -8.22
N CYS A 158 20.34 24.66 -7.76
CA CYS A 158 19.40 25.54 -7.07
C CYS A 158 19.89 25.91 -5.67
N SER A 159 20.44 24.95 -4.93
CA SER A 159 21.12 25.20 -3.65
C SER A 159 22.25 26.20 -3.81
N TYR A 160 23.12 26.01 -4.82
CA TYR A 160 24.19 26.95 -5.11
C TYR A 160 23.67 28.34 -5.50
N ALA A 161 22.69 28.43 -6.40
CA ALA A 161 22.12 29.71 -6.83
C ALA A 161 21.47 30.49 -5.68
N CYS A 162 20.66 29.81 -4.86
CA CYS A 162 19.98 30.42 -3.72
C CYS A 162 20.94 30.78 -2.58
N MET A 163 22.01 30.00 -2.37
CA MET A 163 23.05 30.29 -1.39
C MET A 163 23.95 31.47 -1.81
N MET A 164 24.24 31.61 -3.11
CA MET A 164 24.99 32.78 -3.63
C MET A 164 24.22 34.09 -3.44
N LEU A 165 22.89 34.06 -3.53
CA LEU A 165 22.03 35.23 -3.30
C LEU A 165 22.04 35.71 -1.85
N THR A 166 22.28 34.82 -0.90
CA THR A 166 22.40 35.20 0.52
C THR A 166 23.80 35.58 0.96
N GLU A 167 24.82 35.04 0.30
CA GLU A 167 26.22 35.35 0.64
C GLU A 167 26.67 36.69 0.04
N TYR A 168 26.11 37.06 -1.12
CA TYR A 168 26.50 38.26 -1.87
C TYR A 168 25.36 39.24 -2.16
N GLY A 169 24.11 38.88 -1.83
CA GLY A 169 22.93 39.70 -2.06
C GLY A 169 22.23 40.13 -0.78
N THR A 170 21.20 40.94 -0.95
CA THR A 170 20.28 41.33 0.10
C THR A 170 19.13 40.33 0.20
N GLU A 171 18.41 40.33 1.33
CA GLU A 171 17.16 39.56 1.47
C GLU A 171 16.16 39.88 0.33
N LYS A 172 16.21 41.10 -0.20
CA LYS A 172 15.40 41.56 -1.33
C LYS A 172 15.79 40.93 -2.66
N ASP A 173 17.06 40.56 -2.84
CA ASP A 173 17.56 39.87 -4.03
C ASP A 173 17.15 38.39 -4.02
N LEU A 174 17.08 37.79 -2.83
CA LEU A 174 16.52 36.45 -2.63
C LEU A 174 15.01 36.46 -2.92
N ASP A 175 14.26 37.43 -2.38
CA ASP A 175 12.82 37.60 -2.66
C ASP A 175 12.57 37.83 -4.17
N TYR A 176 13.37 38.66 -4.83
CA TYR A 176 13.27 38.89 -6.29
C TYR A 176 13.55 37.62 -7.10
N SER A 177 14.49 36.80 -6.64
CA SER A 177 14.84 35.55 -7.33
C SER A 177 13.75 34.50 -7.15
N ILE A 178 13.15 34.39 -5.96
CA ILE A 178 11.95 33.59 -5.71
C ILE A 178 10.84 34.04 -6.65
N GLU A 179 10.51 35.34 -6.70
CA GLU A 179 9.47 35.87 -7.59
C GLU A 179 9.78 35.60 -9.07
N SER A 180 11.05 35.71 -9.46
CA SER A 180 11.51 35.42 -10.82
C SER A 180 11.38 33.94 -11.16
N TYR A 181 11.74 33.03 -10.26
CA TYR A 181 11.55 31.59 -10.44
C TYR A 181 10.06 31.22 -10.47
N GLU A 182 9.24 31.79 -9.58
CA GLU A 182 7.78 31.62 -9.59
C GLU A 182 7.15 32.12 -10.91
N LYS A 183 7.73 33.17 -11.51
CA LYS A 183 7.32 33.70 -12.81
C LYS A 183 7.83 32.88 -13.99
N MET A 184 9.06 32.37 -13.94
CA MET A 184 9.62 31.47 -14.95
C MET A 184 8.92 30.11 -14.97
N ALA A 185 8.50 29.63 -13.80
CA ALA A 185 7.64 28.46 -13.69
C ALA A 185 6.25 28.68 -14.30
N GLY A 186 5.87 29.93 -14.60
CA GLY A 186 4.50 30.28 -14.98
C GLY A 186 3.49 30.14 -13.84
N ILE A 187 3.96 29.81 -12.63
CA ILE A 187 3.15 29.46 -11.47
C ILE A 187 2.41 30.69 -10.91
N SER A 188 3.00 31.89 -10.99
CA SER A 188 2.41 33.08 -10.36
C SER A 188 1.12 33.63 -10.99
N LYS A 189 0.64 33.05 -12.10
CA LYS A 189 -0.63 33.48 -12.74
C LYS A 189 -1.67 32.38 -12.97
N LEU A 190 -1.29 31.12 -12.87
CA LEU A 190 -2.21 30.00 -13.09
C LEU A 190 -2.85 29.68 -11.75
N LYS A 191 -4.08 30.16 -11.55
CA LYS A 191 -4.80 29.93 -10.28
C LYS A 191 -5.64 28.68 -10.34
N THR A 192 -5.95 28.24 -11.56
CA THR A 192 -6.91 27.17 -11.80
C THR A 192 -6.47 26.34 -13.00
N PRO A 193 -6.86 25.05 -13.08
CA PRO A 193 -6.60 24.22 -14.25
C PRO A 193 -7.13 24.82 -15.56
N GLU A 194 -8.14 25.69 -15.50
CA GLU A 194 -8.72 26.40 -16.66
C GLU A 194 -7.73 27.39 -17.30
N ASP A 195 -6.68 27.78 -16.59
CA ASP A 195 -5.66 28.69 -17.11
C ASP A 195 -4.61 27.96 -17.98
N CYS A 196 -4.50 26.62 -17.85
CA CYS A 196 -3.49 25.80 -18.53
C CYS A 196 -3.46 25.89 -20.07
N PRO A 197 -4.57 26.07 -20.81
CA PRO A 197 -4.52 26.27 -22.26
C PRO A 197 -3.67 27.47 -22.71
N ASN A 198 -3.42 28.44 -21.82
CA ASN A 198 -2.59 29.61 -22.09
C ASN A 198 -1.17 29.50 -21.50
N ALA A 199 -0.84 28.38 -20.85
CA ALA A 199 0.47 28.17 -20.26
C ALA A 199 1.55 27.98 -21.33
N VAL A 200 2.79 28.35 -20.99
CA VAL A 200 3.97 28.12 -21.86
C VAL A 200 4.15 26.63 -22.15
N SER A 201 3.88 25.77 -21.17
CA SER A 201 3.82 24.32 -21.31
C SER A 201 2.48 23.81 -20.78
N ILE A 202 1.55 23.53 -21.70
CA ILE A 202 0.24 22.96 -21.38
C ILE A 202 0.40 21.62 -20.65
N THR A 203 1.34 20.78 -21.10
CA THR A 203 1.68 19.49 -20.51
C THR A 203 2.10 19.62 -19.05
N ASN A 204 3.09 20.46 -18.76
CA ASN A 204 3.58 20.61 -17.39
C ASN A 204 2.50 21.25 -16.51
N CYS A 205 1.78 22.25 -17.02
CA CYS A 205 0.69 22.88 -16.26
C CYS A 205 -0.32 21.87 -15.73
N TYR A 206 -0.93 21.07 -16.62
CA TYR A 206 -1.91 20.08 -16.18
C TYR A 206 -1.31 19.00 -15.29
N TYR A 207 -0.06 18.59 -15.54
CA TYR A 207 0.64 17.63 -14.70
C TYR A 207 0.83 18.12 -13.26
N GLU A 208 1.26 19.37 -13.07
CA GLU A 208 1.44 19.95 -11.73
C GLU A 208 0.12 20.09 -10.97
N PHE A 209 -0.94 20.52 -11.64
CA PHE A 209 -2.27 20.56 -11.02
C PHE A 209 -2.78 19.16 -10.67
N ALA A 210 -2.59 18.17 -11.56
CA ALA A 210 -2.98 16.78 -11.31
C ALA A 210 -2.24 16.19 -10.10
N MET A 211 -0.97 16.52 -9.92
CA MET A 211 -0.15 16.10 -8.77
C MET A 211 -0.47 16.87 -7.48
N GLY A 212 -1.37 17.85 -7.51
CA GLY A 212 -1.79 18.59 -6.33
C GLY A 212 -0.84 19.68 -5.86
N TRP A 213 0.22 19.97 -6.62
CA TRP A 213 1.24 20.94 -6.22
C TRP A 213 0.72 22.38 -6.14
N GLN A 214 -0.37 22.68 -6.86
CA GLN A 214 -0.95 24.03 -6.95
C GLN A 214 -2.23 24.22 -6.12
N ILE A 215 -3.02 23.16 -5.93
CA ILE A 215 -4.37 23.24 -5.37
C ILE A 215 -4.64 22.26 -4.22
N GLY A 216 -3.63 21.47 -3.83
CA GLY A 216 -3.74 20.45 -2.79
C GLY A 216 -4.50 19.20 -3.25
N GLY A 217 -3.97 18.03 -2.90
CA GLY A 217 -4.57 16.73 -3.25
C GLY A 217 -4.38 16.34 -4.73
N TYR A 218 -4.45 15.05 -5.03
CA TYR A 218 -4.28 14.53 -6.40
C TYR A 218 -5.60 14.61 -7.19
N HIS A 219 -5.52 15.03 -8.46
CA HIS A 219 -6.66 15.26 -9.35
C HIS A 219 -6.48 14.48 -10.65
N SER A 220 -6.81 13.18 -10.64
CA SER A 220 -6.54 12.26 -11.75
C SER A 220 -7.26 12.63 -13.06
N GLU A 221 -8.42 13.29 -12.96
CA GLU A 221 -9.18 13.77 -14.11
C GLU A 221 -8.40 14.80 -14.95
N LEU A 222 -7.44 15.51 -14.35
CA LEU A 222 -6.58 16.46 -15.04
C LEU A 222 -5.51 15.78 -15.89
N CYS A 223 -5.09 14.55 -15.57
CA CYS A 223 -4.16 13.79 -16.41
C CYS A 223 -4.71 13.61 -17.83
N SER A 224 -6.03 13.47 -17.98
CA SER A 224 -6.69 13.34 -19.29
C SER A 224 -6.47 14.54 -20.23
N LYS A 225 -6.16 15.71 -19.67
CA LYS A 225 -5.95 16.97 -20.39
C LYS A 225 -4.50 17.17 -20.86
N ILE A 226 -3.58 16.29 -20.45
CA ILE A 226 -2.16 16.35 -20.83
C ILE A 226 -2.00 15.91 -22.31
N PRO A 227 -1.48 16.76 -23.21
CA PRO A 227 -1.34 16.41 -24.63
C PRO A 227 -0.24 15.38 -24.93
N ASP A 228 0.83 15.36 -24.12
CA ASP A 228 1.92 14.40 -24.25
C ASP A 228 1.53 13.07 -23.61
N GLU A 229 1.40 12.01 -24.42
CA GLU A 229 0.93 10.70 -23.94
C GLU A 229 1.87 10.08 -22.91
N THR A 230 3.20 10.26 -23.03
CA THR A 230 4.16 9.72 -22.06
C THR A 230 3.99 10.38 -20.70
N LYS A 231 3.82 11.70 -20.67
CA LYS A 231 3.58 12.47 -19.44
C LYS A 231 2.19 12.22 -18.86
N LYS A 232 1.21 11.97 -19.71
CA LYS A 232 -0.14 11.58 -19.29
C LYS A 232 -0.14 10.22 -18.61
N ASP A 233 0.55 9.24 -19.18
CA ASP A 233 0.68 7.91 -18.60
C ASP A 233 1.45 7.95 -17.26
N ASP A 234 2.55 8.72 -17.20
CA ASP A 234 3.30 8.97 -15.95
C ASP A 234 2.43 9.66 -14.88
N CYS A 235 1.55 10.59 -15.28
CA CYS A 235 0.60 11.25 -14.39
C CYS A 235 -0.35 10.24 -13.74
N TYR A 236 -1.01 9.40 -14.55
CA TYR A 236 -1.89 8.35 -14.01
C TYR A 236 -1.14 7.36 -13.13
N HIS A 237 0.04 6.93 -13.55
CA HIS A 237 0.86 5.98 -12.81
C HIS A 237 1.21 6.49 -11.40
N LYS A 238 1.72 7.71 -11.30
CA LYS A 238 2.09 8.29 -10.01
C LYS A 238 0.89 8.53 -9.12
N ILE A 239 -0.22 9.02 -9.67
CA ILE A 239 -1.43 9.22 -8.88
C ILE A 239 -2.02 7.88 -8.41
N ALA A 240 -1.98 6.84 -9.24
CA ALA A 240 -2.41 5.49 -8.85
C ALA A 240 -1.65 4.98 -7.62
N ILE A 241 -0.33 5.18 -7.58
CA ILE A 241 0.51 4.80 -6.44
C ILE A 241 0.19 5.66 -5.21
N GLN A 242 0.01 6.97 -5.37
CA GLN A 242 -0.20 7.88 -4.23
C GLN A 242 -1.61 7.80 -3.62
N LEU A 243 -2.60 7.41 -4.43
CA LEU A 243 -4.00 7.27 -4.00
C LEU A 243 -4.42 5.82 -3.72
N ASP A 244 -3.52 4.85 -3.93
CA ASP A 244 -3.83 3.43 -3.89
C ASP A 244 -4.98 3.03 -4.84
N ASP A 245 -5.12 3.77 -5.94
CA ASP A 245 -6.22 3.66 -6.90
C ASP A 245 -5.76 2.97 -8.19
N PHE A 246 -5.81 1.63 -8.17
CA PHE A 246 -5.45 0.77 -9.30
C PHE A 246 -6.30 1.04 -10.54
N ASP A 247 -7.54 1.53 -10.38
CA ASP A 247 -8.43 1.82 -11.49
C ASP A 247 -7.86 2.93 -12.38
N LEU A 248 -6.91 3.74 -11.90
CA LEU A 248 -6.23 4.74 -12.70
C LEU A 248 -5.26 4.14 -13.73
N CYS A 249 -4.70 2.95 -13.47
CA CYS A 249 -3.78 2.28 -14.39
C CYS A 249 -4.44 1.95 -15.74
N LYS A 250 -5.77 1.73 -15.79
CA LYS A 250 -6.50 1.47 -17.04
C LYS A 250 -6.50 2.66 -18.03
N ASN A 251 -6.13 3.85 -17.55
CA ASN A 251 -6.03 5.05 -18.38
C ASN A 251 -4.66 5.20 -19.06
N ILE A 252 -3.69 4.34 -18.74
CA ILE A 252 -2.35 4.32 -19.32
C ILE A 252 -2.37 3.63 -20.68
N LYS A 253 -1.72 4.23 -21.68
CA LYS A 253 -1.61 3.62 -23.00
C LYS A 253 -0.42 2.66 -23.09
N GLY A 254 -0.72 1.46 -23.54
CA GLY A 254 0.27 0.41 -23.81
C GLY A 254 0.27 -0.64 -22.71
N GLU A 255 0.06 -1.88 -23.12
CA GLU A 255 -0.12 -3.03 -22.23
C GLU A 255 1.02 -3.19 -21.22
N TYR A 256 2.27 -2.95 -21.64
CA TYR A 256 3.43 -3.04 -20.76
C TYR A 256 3.42 -1.97 -19.66
N LEU A 257 3.16 -0.71 -20.00
CA LEU A 257 3.14 0.39 -19.02
C LEU A 257 1.94 0.28 -18.08
N GLU A 258 0.79 -0.12 -18.62
CA GLU A 258 -0.40 -0.44 -17.82
C GLU A 258 -0.09 -1.56 -16.82
N MET A 259 0.52 -2.67 -17.25
CA MET A 259 0.90 -3.75 -16.34
C MET A 259 1.93 -3.31 -15.30
N ASN A 260 2.92 -2.51 -15.70
CA ASN A 260 3.91 -1.97 -14.76
C ASN A 260 3.24 -1.15 -13.66
N CYS A 261 2.26 -0.32 -14.02
CA CYS A 261 1.47 0.44 -13.05
C CYS A 261 0.76 -0.46 -12.05
N TYR A 262 0.02 -1.48 -12.51
CA TYR A 262 -0.64 -2.42 -11.59
C TYR A 262 0.34 -3.10 -10.63
N THR A 263 1.50 -3.51 -11.15
CA THR A 263 2.51 -4.20 -10.34
C THR A 263 3.21 -3.28 -9.35
N GLU A 264 3.50 -2.03 -9.71
CA GLU A 264 4.10 -1.07 -8.78
C GLU A 264 3.10 -0.67 -7.68
N VAL A 265 1.84 -0.41 -8.03
CA VAL A 265 0.79 -0.14 -7.04
C VAL A 265 0.62 -1.32 -6.08
N ALA A 266 0.51 -2.55 -6.61
CA ALA A 266 0.37 -3.74 -5.77
C ALA A 266 1.59 -3.98 -4.86
N LYS A 267 2.79 -3.66 -5.34
CA LYS A 267 4.04 -3.79 -4.60
C LYS A 267 4.17 -2.75 -3.49
N GLU A 268 3.96 -1.47 -3.78
CA GLU A 268 4.06 -0.39 -2.79
C GLU A 268 3.04 -0.58 -1.66
N LEU A 269 1.89 -1.20 -1.98
CA LEU A 269 0.83 -1.49 -1.00
C LEU A 269 0.99 -2.82 -0.27
N ASP A 270 1.94 -3.66 -0.67
CA ASP A 270 2.06 -5.05 -0.22
C ASP A 270 0.69 -5.80 -0.29
N ASN A 271 -0.08 -5.51 -1.35
CA ASN A 271 -1.46 -5.97 -1.49
C ASN A 271 -1.67 -6.67 -2.83
N LEU A 272 -1.32 -7.95 -2.88
CA LEU A 272 -1.51 -8.76 -4.07
C LEU A 272 -2.98 -9.03 -4.44
N LYS A 273 -3.93 -8.79 -3.53
CA LYS A 273 -5.36 -8.91 -3.87
C LYS A 273 -5.75 -7.95 -4.98
N LEU A 274 -4.97 -6.88 -5.20
CA LEU A 274 -5.13 -5.99 -6.34
C LEU A 274 -4.91 -6.69 -7.68
N CYS A 275 -4.05 -7.71 -7.74
CA CYS A 275 -3.92 -8.54 -8.95
C CYS A 275 -5.20 -9.34 -9.23
N SER A 276 -5.88 -9.81 -8.18
CA SER A 276 -7.11 -10.62 -8.32
C SER A 276 -8.32 -9.85 -8.86
N SER A 277 -8.30 -8.50 -8.80
CA SER A 277 -9.35 -7.67 -9.41
C SER A 277 -9.17 -7.43 -10.91
N LEU A 278 -8.06 -7.88 -11.49
CA LEU A 278 -7.79 -7.76 -12.92
C LEU A 278 -8.49 -8.86 -13.71
N ASP A 279 -8.59 -8.69 -15.03
CA ASP A 279 -8.97 -9.82 -15.89
C ASP A 279 -7.95 -10.96 -15.79
N LYS A 280 -8.38 -12.19 -16.08
CA LYS A 280 -7.58 -13.40 -15.84
C LYS A 280 -6.19 -13.37 -16.51
N GLU A 281 -6.06 -12.71 -17.67
CA GLU A 281 -4.76 -12.63 -18.35
C GLU A 281 -3.82 -11.67 -17.62
N LYS A 282 -4.32 -10.49 -17.22
CA LYS A 282 -3.55 -9.49 -16.47
C LYS A 282 -3.27 -9.93 -15.03
N GLU A 283 -4.21 -10.61 -14.39
CA GLU A 283 -4.08 -11.20 -13.06
C GLU A 283 -2.83 -12.10 -12.99
N VAL A 284 -2.70 -13.03 -13.93
CA VAL A 284 -1.54 -13.95 -14.02
C VAL A 284 -0.23 -13.17 -14.24
N LYS A 285 -0.24 -12.18 -15.15
CA LYS A 285 0.94 -11.34 -15.43
C LYS A 285 1.36 -10.52 -14.19
N CYS A 286 0.40 -10.00 -13.45
CA CYS A 286 0.60 -9.21 -12.23
C CYS A 286 1.31 -10.05 -11.17
N TYR A 287 0.76 -11.22 -10.83
CA TYR A 287 1.38 -12.15 -9.88
C TYR A 287 2.78 -12.57 -10.33
N LYS A 288 2.97 -12.83 -11.63
CA LYS A 288 4.28 -13.20 -12.15
C LYS A 288 5.34 -12.14 -11.87
N ILE A 289 5.08 -10.90 -12.25
CA ILE A 289 6.04 -9.79 -12.09
C ILE A 289 6.35 -9.57 -10.60
N LEU A 290 5.34 -9.68 -9.73
CA LEU A 290 5.53 -9.52 -8.29
C LEU A 290 6.43 -10.63 -7.72
N MET A 291 6.22 -11.88 -8.13
CA MET A 291 7.11 -12.98 -7.73
C MET A 291 8.56 -12.83 -8.21
N ASP A 292 8.77 -12.29 -9.42
CA ASP A 292 10.11 -12.06 -9.96
C ASP A 292 10.85 -10.91 -9.24
N THR A 293 10.13 -10.01 -8.57
CA THR A 293 10.68 -8.78 -7.98
C THR A 293 10.83 -8.83 -6.45
N LEU A 294 10.16 -9.75 -5.77
CA LEU A 294 10.28 -9.91 -4.33
C LEU A 294 11.58 -10.67 -3.96
N PRO A 295 12.33 -10.20 -2.95
CA PRO A 295 13.58 -10.85 -2.55
C PRO A 295 13.32 -12.30 -2.06
N PRO A 296 14.28 -13.21 -2.25
CA PRO A 296 14.15 -14.59 -1.78
C PRO A 296 13.90 -14.63 -0.26
N TYR A 297 12.73 -15.17 0.05
CA TYR A 297 11.98 -15.35 1.29
C TYR A 297 12.79 -15.48 2.57
N LYS A 298 12.43 -14.69 3.58
CA LYS A 298 13.03 -14.78 4.92
C LYS A 298 12.09 -15.36 5.99
N GLU A 299 10.77 -15.34 5.78
CA GLU A 299 9.79 -15.71 6.82
C GLU A 299 8.52 -16.36 6.23
N CYS A 300 8.60 -17.62 5.84
CA CYS A 300 7.42 -18.46 5.60
C CYS A 300 7.26 -19.46 6.76
N SER A 301 6.03 -19.84 7.14
CA SER A 301 5.82 -20.82 8.21
C SER A 301 6.37 -22.20 7.86
N PHE A 302 6.52 -22.49 6.57
CA PHE A 302 7.08 -23.72 6.02
C PHE A 302 8.61 -23.63 5.86
N GLN A 303 9.34 -23.46 6.96
CA GLN A 303 10.80 -23.24 6.95
C GLN A 303 11.63 -24.48 6.55
N LYS A 304 11.03 -25.67 6.48
CA LYS A 304 11.74 -26.93 6.21
C LYS A 304 11.31 -27.53 4.86
N GLY A 305 12.07 -27.22 3.82
CA GLY A 305 12.03 -27.95 2.56
C GLY A 305 12.14 -27.05 1.33
N SER A 306 13.16 -27.28 0.52
CA SER A 306 13.34 -26.64 -0.80
C SER A 306 12.46 -27.28 -1.88
N SER A 307 11.23 -27.68 -1.54
CA SER A 307 10.32 -28.29 -2.49
C SER A 307 9.44 -27.21 -3.15
N ALA A 308 9.22 -27.37 -4.44
CA ALA A 308 8.27 -26.64 -5.26
C ALA A 308 6.88 -26.45 -4.62
N ILE A 309 6.42 -27.48 -3.90
CA ILE A 309 5.13 -27.52 -3.21
C ILE A 309 5.13 -26.60 -1.99
N VAL A 310 6.19 -26.67 -1.18
CA VAL A 310 6.38 -25.79 -0.02
C VAL A 310 6.50 -24.34 -0.49
N TRP A 311 7.19 -24.11 -1.60
CA TRP A 311 7.30 -22.80 -2.22
C TRP A 311 5.94 -22.23 -2.66
N SER A 312 5.12 -23.05 -3.32
CA SER A 312 3.78 -22.66 -3.74
C SER A 312 2.88 -22.35 -2.54
N ALA A 313 2.96 -23.15 -1.47
CA ALA A 313 2.20 -22.91 -0.24
C ALA A 313 2.66 -21.64 0.50
N CYS A 314 3.97 -21.39 0.55
CA CYS A 314 4.53 -20.16 1.10
C CYS A 314 4.03 -18.92 0.38
N LEU A 315 3.94 -18.99 -0.95
CA LEU A 315 3.37 -17.92 -1.76
C LEU A 315 1.94 -17.61 -1.31
N PHE A 316 1.09 -18.62 -1.20
CA PHE A 316 -0.31 -18.41 -0.80
C PHE A 316 -0.45 -17.85 0.62
N GLU A 317 0.40 -18.31 1.56
CA GLU A 317 0.42 -17.81 2.94
C GLU A 317 0.83 -16.35 3.05
N GLN A 318 1.94 -15.97 2.40
CA GLN A 318 2.48 -14.62 2.49
C GLN A 318 1.45 -13.57 2.02
N PHE A 319 0.66 -13.92 1.02
CA PHE A 319 -0.26 -12.99 0.38
C PHE A 319 -1.72 -13.16 0.81
N ASN A 320 -1.98 -14.06 1.76
CA ASN A 320 -3.32 -14.31 2.30
C ASN A 320 -4.36 -14.48 1.16
N LEU A 321 -3.98 -15.25 0.15
CA LEU A 321 -4.81 -15.50 -1.03
C LEU A 321 -5.88 -16.52 -0.67
N ASP A 322 -7.12 -16.29 -1.09
CA ASP A 322 -8.19 -17.27 -0.98
C ASP A 322 -8.14 -18.13 -2.24
N VAL A 323 -7.46 -19.29 -2.16
CA VAL A 323 -7.19 -20.16 -3.31
C VAL A 323 -7.85 -21.52 -3.14
N SER A 324 -8.44 -22.01 -4.23
CA SER A 324 -9.10 -23.30 -4.35
C SER A 324 -8.42 -24.16 -5.42
N MET A 325 -8.74 -25.45 -5.45
CA MET A 325 -8.23 -26.36 -6.50
C MET A 325 -8.69 -25.99 -7.92
N GLU A 326 -9.69 -25.11 -8.06
CA GLU A 326 -10.16 -24.60 -9.34
C GLU A 326 -9.30 -23.41 -9.84
N ASP A 327 -8.50 -22.79 -8.96
CA ASP A 327 -7.64 -21.64 -9.26
C ASP A 327 -6.30 -22.06 -9.90
N THR A 328 -6.36 -23.05 -10.80
CA THR A 328 -5.20 -23.62 -11.51
C THR A 328 -4.51 -22.60 -12.42
N TYR A 329 -5.14 -21.48 -12.72
CA TYR A 329 -4.52 -20.38 -13.46
C TYR A 329 -3.36 -19.75 -12.68
N LEU A 330 -3.38 -19.76 -11.34
CA LEU A 330 -2.23 -19.37 -10.51
C LEU A 330 -1.05 -20.32 -10.72
N CYS A 331 -1.33 -21.56 -11.09
CA CYS A 331 -0.34 -22.58 -11.42
C CYS A 331 0.20 -22.50 -12.86
N GLN A 332 -0.29 -21.55 -13.68
CA GLN A 332 0.20 -21.31 -15.04
C GLN A 332 1.35 -20.29 -15.08
N ILE A 333 1.76 -19.77 -13.93
CA ILE A 333 2.87 -18.82 -13.88
C ILE A 333 4.15 -19.59 -14.21
N LYS A 334 4.79 -19.21 -15.33
CA LYS A 334 5.81 -19.97 -16.09
C LYS A 334 7.04 -20.47 -15.32
N ASP A 335 7.17 -20.07 -14.05
CA ASP A 335 8.29 -20.37 -13.15
C ASP A 335 7.82 -20.96 -11.80
N ILE A 336 6.51 -20.97 -11.53
CA ILE A 336 5.92 -21.88 -10.55
C ILE A 336 5.92 -23.25 -11.23
N THR A 337 6.73 -24.14 -10.68
CA THR A 337 6.83 -25.58 -10.95
C THR A 337 5.54 -26.23 -11.47
N ASP A 338 5.69 -27.24 -12.33
CA ASP A 338 4.65 -28.16 -12.85
C ASP A 338 3.27 -27.98 -12.18
N GLU A 339 2.23 -27.66 -12.95
CA GLU A 339 0.85 -27.35 -12.50
C GLU A 339 0.39 -28.18 -11.28
N GLU A 340 0.75 -29.46 -11.26
CA GLU A 340 0.46 -30.45 -10.24
C GLU A 340 1.12 -30.16 -8.87
N ARG A 341 2.34 -29.64 -8.84
CA ARG A 341 3.04 -29.19 -7.62
C ARG A 341 2.45 -27.92 -7.05
N CYS A 342 1.97 -27.02 -7.92
CA CYS A 342 1.22 -25.86 -7.46
C CYS A 342 -0.13 -26.26 -6.84
N LYS A 343 -0.88 -27.18 -7.46
CA LYS A 343 -2.10 -27.76 -6.85
C LYS A 343 -1.81 -28.41 -5.50
N ALA A 344 -0.69 -29.14 -5.38
CA ALA A 344 -0.25 -29.68 -4.10
C ALA A 344 0.12 -28.57 -3.08
N GLY A 345 0.63 -27.42 -3.54
CA GLY A 345 0.82 -26.23 -2.71
C GLY A 345 -0.49 -25.63 -2.20
N ILE A 346 -1.53 -25.61 -3.04
CA ILE A 346 -2.90 -25.20 -2.64
C ILE A 346 -3.43 -26.12 -1.55
N ALA A 347 -3.25 -27.45 -1.71
CA ALA A 347 -3.61 -28.43 -0.69
C ALA A 347 -2.92 -28.10 0.65
N LEU A 348 -1.60 -27.88 0.63
CA LEU A 348 -0.80 -27.59 1.82
C LEU A 348 -1.23 -26.28 2.49
N TYR A 349 -1.45 -25.23 1.72
CA TYR A 349 -1.90 -23.92 2.21
C TYR A 349 -3.28 -24.01 2.88
N ASN A 350 -4.23 -24.71 2.26
CA ASN A 350 -5.56 -24.94 2.81
C ASN A 350 -5.58 -25.96 3.95
N LYS A 351 -4.45 -26.63 4.21
CA LYS A 351 -4.32 -27.74 5.18
C LYS A 351 -5.33 -28.85 4.93
N ASP A 352 -5.71 -29.07 3.67
CA ASP A 352 -6.64 -30.11 3.26
C ASP A 352 -5.89 -31.23 2.55
N LEU A 353 -5.58 -32.28 3.32
CA LEU A 353 -4.85 -33.45 2.83
C LEU A 353 -5.61 -34.20 1.73
N SER A 354 -6.94 -34.11 1.68
CA SER A 354 -7.74 -34.79 0.66
C SER A 354 -7.51 -34.21 -0.74
N MET A 355 -7.07 -32.95 -0.83
CA MET A 355 -6.73 -32.32 -2.11
C MET A 355 -5.49 -32.96 -2.77
N CYS A 356 -4.58 -33.56 -1.99
CA CYS A 356 -3.44 -34.29 -2.55
C CYS A 356 -3.86 -35.48 -3.41
N ASP A 357 -5.01 -36.11 -3.11
CA ASP A 357 -5.57 -37.22 -3.90
C ASP A 357 -6.00 -36.79 -5.31
N LEU A 358 -6.19 -35.49 -5.53
CA LEU A 358 -6.58 -34.91 -6.82
C LEU A 358 -5.38 -34.55 -7.70
N THR A 359 -4.15 -34.81 -7.23
CA THR A 359 -2.91 -34.50 -7.93
C THR A 359 -2.19 -35.76 -8.38
N THR A 360 -1.49 -35.68 -9.51
CA THR A 360 -0.60 -36.73 -9.99
C THR A 360 0.70 -36.84 -9.18
N VAL A 361 1.04 -35.79 -8.41
CA VAL A 361 2.20 -35.74 -7.49
C VAL A 361 1.80 -36.05 -6.03
N LYS A 362 0.77 -36.88 -5.84
CA LYS A 362 0.22 -37.30 -4.54
C LYS A 362 1.29 -37.64 -3.49
N ALA A 363 2.33 -38.38 -3.88
CA ALA A 363 3.42 -38.75 -2.97
C ALA A 363 4.21 -37.53 -2.46
N GLU A 364 4.59 -36.60 -3.33
CA GLU A 364 5.30 -35.37 -2.95
C GLU A 364 4.40 -34.48 -2.07
N CYS A 365 3.10 -34.41 -2.37
CA CYS A 365 2.12 -33.67 -1.59
C CYS A 365 2.01 -34.20 -0.15
N TYR A 366 1.86 -35.52 0.02
CA TYR A 366 1.84 -36.17 1.33
C TYR A 366 3.14 -35.96 2.12
N ILE A 367 4.30 -36.04 1.44
CA ILE A 367 5.59 -35.76 2.05
C ILE A 367 5.65 -34.32 2.59
N ALA A 368 5.16 -33.35 1.82
CA ALA A 368 5.13 -31.95 2.26
C ALA A 368 4.28 -31.77 3.52
N PHE A 369 3.09 -32.39 3.58
CA PHE A 369 2.25 -32.39 4.78
C PHE A 369 2.93 -33.05 5.99
N ALA A 370 3.59 -34.18 5.78
CA ALA A 370 4.32 -34.91 6.84
C ALA A 370 5.47 -34.09 7.47
N TYR A 371 6.05 -33.13 6.75
CA TYR A 371 7.06 -32.22 7.30
C TYR A 371 6.49 -31.10 8.17
N ILE A 372 5.20 -30.78 8.03
CA ILE A 372 4.58 -29.62 8.67
C ILE A 372 3.57 -30.00 9.75
N ASP A 373 3.00 -31.21 9.69
CA ASP A 373 2.01 -31.71 10.65
C ASP A 373 2.58 -32.87 11.48
N PRO A 374 2.89 -32.64 12.77
CA PRO A 374 3.30 -33.71 13.68
C PRO A 374 2.25 -34.81 13.89
N ASN A 375 0.98 -34.55 13.57
CA ASN A 375 -0.13 -35.50 13.69
C ASN A 375 -0.53 -36.11 12.34
N PHE A 376 0.34 -36.03 11.33
CA PHE A 376 0.08 -36.57 9.99
C PHE A 376 -0.43 -38.02 10.03
N ASP A 377 -1.53 -38.30 9.30
CA ASP A 377 -2.13 -39.64 9.22
C ASP A 377 -1.20 -40.62 8.50
N LEU A 378 -0.55 -41.50 9.27
CA LEU A 378 0.39 -42.50 8.74
C LEU A 378 -0.21 -43.46 7.70
N SER A 379 -1.54 -43.66 7.71
CA SER A 379 -2.20 -44.50 6.71
C SER A 379 -2.02 -43.95 5.29
N LYS A 380 -1.83 -42.63 5.17
CA LYS A 380 -1.55 -41.95 3.91
C LYS A 380 -0.18 -42.30 3.35
N CYS A 381 0.80 -42.57 4.20
CA CYS A 381 2.09 -43.13 3.76
C CYS A 381 1.90 -44.57 3.26
N ASP A 382 1.04 -45.38 3.89
CA ASP A 382 0.79 -46.77 3.48
C ASP A 382 0.13 -46.84 2.09
N GLU A 383 -0.71 -45.88 1.74
CA GLU A 383 -1.33 -45.76 0.40
C GLU A 383 -0.30 -45.61 -0.74
N LEU A 384 0.94 -45.18 -0.45
CA LEU A 384 1.98 -44.94 -1.47
C LEU A 384 2.72 -46.21 -1.92
N GLY A 385 2.50 -47.35 -1.25
CA GLY A 385 3.16 -48.61 -1.58
C GLY A 385 4.69 -48.53 -1.50
N GLU A 386 5.40 -48.95 -2.54
CA GLU A 386 6.87 -48.94 -2.59
C GLU A 386 7.49 -47.52 -2.54
N GLY A 387 6.70 -46.48 -2.83
CA GLY A 387 7.12 -45.08 -2.75
C GLY A 387 6.98 -44.44 -1.37
N ASN A 388 6.61 -45.20 -0.33
CA ASN A 388 6.30 -44.65 0.99
C ASN A 388 7.52 -44.13 1.78
N GLY A 389 8.74 -44.43 1.33
CA GLY A 389 9.98 -44.14 2.07
C GLY A 389 10.16 -42.66 2.42
N GLY A 390 9.87 -41.76 1.46
CA GLY A 390 9.94 -40.31 1.70
C GLY A 390 8.92 -39.83 2.73
N CYS A 391 7.70 -40.39 2.70
CA CYS A 391 6.62 -40.01 3.61
C CYS A 391 6.95 -40.41 5.05
N TYR A 392 7.38 -41.67 5.25
CA TYR A 392 7.81 -42.14 6.56
C TYR A 392 9.04 -41.40 7.09
N ASN A 393 9.99 -41.05 6.22
CA ASN A 393 11.14 -40.23 6.60
C ASN A 393 10.69 -38.86 7.12
N ALA A 394 9.81 -38.17 6.40
CA ALA A 394 9.28 -36.88 6.82
C ALA A 394 8.60 -36.96 8.20
N VAL A 395 7.70 -37.92 8.42
CA VAL A 395 7.04 -38.07 9.72
C VAL A 395 8.05 -38.45 10.82
N ALA A 396 9.01 -39.33 10.53
CA ALA A 396 10.04 -39.72 11.49
C ALA A 396 10.90 -38.54 11.95
N ILE A 397 11.25 -37.62 11.04
CA ILE A 397 11.96 -36.38 11.36
C ILE A 397 11.07 -35.45 12.18
N THR A 398 9.84 -35.19 11.73
CA THR A 398 8.93 -34.23 12.40
C THR A 398 8.54 -34.68 13.80
N THR A 399 8.40 -35.99 14.02
CA THR A 399 8.02 -36.58 15.31
C THR A 399 9.22 -37.08 16.13
N ASN A 400 10.44 -36.94 15.63
CA ASN A 400 11.67 -37.48 16.21
C ASN A 400 11.57 -38.99 16.53
N ASN A 401 10.89 -39.76 15.69
CA ASN A 401 10.59 -41.17 15.93
C ASN A 401 11.23 -42.08 14.87
N ALA A 402 12.48 -42.49 15.13
CA ALA A 402 13.26 -43.36 14.25
C ALA A 402 12.64 -44.75 14.02
N GLU A 403 11.75 -45.22 14.90
CA GLU A 403 11.08 -46.51 14.74
C GLU A 403 10.18 -46.55 13.51
N LEU A 404 9.67 -45.38 13.06
CA LEU A 404 8.87 -45.27 11.84
C LEU A 404 9.67 -45.65 10.58
N CYS A 405 10.99 -45.47 10.58
CA CYS A 405 11.85 -45.87 9.47
C CYS A 405 11.81 -47.39 9.20
N LYS A 406 11.43 -48.22 10.20
CA LYS A 406 11.29 -49.67 10.02
C LYS A 406 10.12 -50.07 9.11
N LYS A 407 9.19 -49.15 8.85
CA LYS A 407 8.06 -49.38 7.93
C LYS A 407 8.44 -49.17 6.45
N ILE A 408 9.64 -48.68 6.18
CA ILE A 408 10.14 -48.48 4.82
C ILE A 408 10.59 -49.83 4.26
N SER A 409 10.12 -50.15 3.04
CA SER A 409 10.31 -51.48 2.44
C SER A 409 11.73 -51.75 1.96
N THR A 410 12.47 -50.72 1.54
CA THR A 410 13.84 -50.87 1.05
C THR A 410 14.86 -50.48 2.12
N ASP A 411 15.84 -51.35 2.34
CA ASP A 411 16.93 -51.16 3.31
C ASP A 411 17.65 -49.82 3.10
N THR A 412 17.96 -49.47 1.85
CA THR A 412 18.61 -48.21 1.51
C THR A 412 17.82 -47.00 2.00
N SER A 413 16.51 -46.93 1.68
CA SER A 413 15.66 -45.81 2.12
C SER A 413 15.43 -45.81 3.63
N LYS A 414 15.37 -46.99 4.26
CA LYS A 414 15.35 -47.14 5.72
C LYS A 414 16.60 -46.54 6.37
N TYR A 415 17.80 -46.79 5.85
CA TYR A 415 19.03 -46.22 6.42
C TYR A 415 19.16 -44.72 6.18
N TYR A 416 18.70 -44.22 5.03
CA TYR A 416 18.59 -42.78 4.81
C TYR A 416 17.65 -42.13 5.83
N CYS A 417 16.46 -42.71 6.05
CA CYS A 417 15.52 -42.23 7.07
C CYS A 417 16.16 -42.19 8.46
N LEU A 418 16.79 -43.29 8.89
CA LEU A 418 17.47 -43.34 10.19
C LEU A 418 18.56 -42.27 10.29
N SER A 419 19.34 -42.07 9.23
CA SER A 419 20.41 -41.06 9.19
C SER A 419 19.85 -39.64 9.25
N ASP A 420 18.75 -39.37 8.55
CA ASP A 420 18.11 -38.06 8.54
C ASP A 420 17.49 -37.73 9.90
N VAL A 421 16.83 -38.70 10.55
CA VAL A 421 16.36 -38.52 11.93
C VAL A 421 17.54 -38.21 12.83
N ALA A 422 18.61 -39.01 12.76
CA ALA A 422 19.81 -38.83 13.58
C ALA A 422 20.42 -37.42 13.43
N LEU A 423 20.51 -36.92 12.20
CA LEU A 423 21.07 -35.61 11.87
C LEU A 423 20.16 -34.44 12.29
N ASN A 424 18.84 -34.62 12.21
CA ASN A 424 17.88 -33.60 12.61
C ASN A 424 17.74 -33.52 14.13
N THR A 425 17.81 -34.65 14.83
CA THR A 425 17.68 -34.71 16.30
C THR A 425 19.02 -34.63 17.03
N VAL A 426 20.14 -34.67 16.30
CA VAL A 426 21.50 -34.76 16.86
C VAL A 426 21.60 -35.94 17.83
N ASN A 427 21.09 -37.11 17.42
CA ASN A 427 21.00 -38.30 18.27
C ASN A 427 21.69 -39.48 17.56
N PHE A 428 22.62 -40.16 18.23
CA PHE A 428 23.34 -41.30 17.65
C PHE A 428 22.54 -42.62 17.67
N ALA A 429 21.44 -42.71 18.42
CA ALA A 429 20.64 -43.93 18.54
C ALA A 429 20.12 -44.46 17.19
N PRO A 430 19.62 -43.64 16.24
CA PRO A 430 19.23 -44.15 14.93
C PRO A 430 20.43 -44.68 14.12
N CYS A 431 21.64 -44.11 14.25
CA CYS A 431 22.83 -44.67 13.62
C CYS A 431 23.18 -46.06 14.18
N LYS A 432 22.93 -46.29 15.48
CA LYS A 432 23.08 -47.62 16.08
C LYS A 432 22.10 -48.63 15.50
N MET A 433 20.84 -48.22 15.28
CA MET A 433 19.84 -49.08 14.61
C MET A 433 20.32 -49.52 13.21
N ILE A 434 21.05 -48.67 12.50
CA ILE A 434 21.69 -49.05 11.22
C ILE A 434 22.76 -50.13 11.48
N ALA A 435 23.69 -49.89 12.42
CA ALA A 435 24.77 -50.83 12.71
C ALA A 435 24.25 -52.22 13.16
N ASP A 436 23.19 -52.25 13.96
CA ASP A 436 22.56 -53.48 14.44
C ASP A 436 21.92 -54.29 13.30
N ASP A 437 21.46 -53.63 12.22
CA ASP A 437 20.70 -54.26 11.14
C ASP A 437 21.59 -54.82 10.02
N VAL A 438 22.59 -54.05 9.55
CA VAL A 438 23.49 -54.45 8.45
C VAL A 438 24.84 -54.99 8.91
N GLY A 439 25.02 -55.11 10.21
CA GLY A 439 26.29 -55.40 10.80
C GLY A 439 27.20 -54.17 10.86
N GLU A 440 28.23 -54.37 11.64
CA GLU A 440 28.67 -53.38 12.61
C GLU A 440 29.87 -52.59 12.03
N THR A 441 30.43 -53.07 10.91
CA THR A 441 31.45 -52.43 10.06
C THR A 441 30.87 -51.73 8.83
N ASN A 442 29.55 -51.48 8.79
CA ASN A 442 28.90 -50.95 7.60
C ASN A 442 29.12 -49.43 7.43
N LEU A 443 29.46 -49.03 6.21
CA LEU A 443 29.68 -47.66 5.77
C LEU A 443 28.49 -46.73 6.07
N TRP A 444 27.25 -47.24 6.09
CA TRP A 444 26.04 -46.45 6.38
C TRP A 444 26.02 -45.90 7.80
N ALA A 445 26.27 -46.75 8.81
CA ALA A 445 26.28 -46.34 10.22
C ALA A 445 27.44 -45.36 10.49
N LEU A 446 28.61 -45.61 9.90
CA LEU A 446 29.76 -44.74 10.01
C LEU A 446 29.50 -43.35 9.42
N ASN A 447 28.92 -43.29 8.22
CA ASN A 447 28.57 -42.02 7.57
C ASN A 447 27.52 -41.25 8.40
N CYS A 448 26.52 -41.94 8.95
CA CYS A 448 25.52 -41.36 9.84
C CYS A 448 26.18 -40.64 11.03
N ILE A 449 27.07 -41.32 11.76
CA ILE A 449 27.81 -40.76 12.91
C ILE A 449 28.67 -39.56 12.48
N LYS A 450 29.40 -39.70 11.36
CA LYS A 450 30.28 -38.64 10.82
C LYS A 450 29.51 -37.37 10.48
N HIS A 451 28.30 -37.49 9.92
CA HIS A 451 27.47 -36.33 9.60
C HIS A 451 27.03 -35.57 10.85
N ILE A 452 26.65 -36.28 11.92
CA ILE A 452 26.27 -35.66 13.19
C ILE A 452 27.45 -34.90 13.80
N ILE A 453 28.64 -35.53 13.87
CA ILE A 453 29.85 -34.90 14.41
C ILE A 453 30.22 -33.65 13.61
N ASN A 454 30.21 -33.72 12.27
CA ASN A 454 30.53 -32.58 11.42
C ASN A 454 29.55 -31.41 11.62
N LYS A 455 28.26 -31.69 11.82
CA LYS A 455 27.24 -30.66 12.09
C LYS A 455 27.46 -29.94 13.42
N ALA A 456 27.94 -30.65 14.45
CA ALA A 456 28.33 -29.99 15.70
C ALA A 456 29.61 -29.16 15.54
N ILE A 457 30.61 -29.67 14.81
CA ILE A 457 31.85 -28.94 14.52
C ILE A 457 31.57 -27.64 13.75
N SER A 458 30.57 -27.61 12.86
CA SER A 458 30.17 -26.37 12.17
C SER A 458 29.41 -25.38 13.06
N GLY A 459 29.12 -25.74 14.31
CA GLY A 459 28.36 -24.93 15.25
C GLY A 459 26.84 -24.97 15.03
N GLU A 460 26.34 -25.86 14.17
CA GLU A 460 24.92 -26.03 13.90
C GLU A 460 24.21 -26.92 14.94
N ALA A 461 24.97 -27.58 15.82
CA ALA A 461 24.48 -28.46 16.86
C ALA A 461 25.46 -28.51 18.06
N SER A 462 24.97 -28.99 19.20
CA SER A 462 25.78 -29.32 20.38
C SER A 462 25.38 -30.70 20.90
N PHE A 463 26.33 -31.45 21.47
CA PHE A 463 26.07 -32.74 22.12
C PHE A 463 26.88 -32.86 23.43
N GLU A 464 26.41 -33.71 24.33
CA GLU A 464 26.99 -33.95 25.65
C GLU A 464 27.97 -35.15 25.63
N GLU A 465 28.73 -35.35 26.71
CA GLU A 465 29.71 -36.45 26.80
C GLU A 465 29.01 -37.83 26.72
N GLU A 466 27.80 -37.90 27.25
CA GLU A 466 26.89 -39.05 27.17
C GLU A 466 26.58 -39.47 25.74
N ASP A 467 26.47 -38.51 24.81
CA ASP A 467 26.19 -38.80 23.39
C ASP A 467 27.40 -39.48 22.72
N CYS A 468 28.62 -39.04 23.03
CA CYS A 468 29.83 -39.70 22.55
C CYS A 468 30.04 -41.09 23.20
N ASN A 469 29.56 -41.31 24.42
CA ASN A 469 29.65 -42.60 25.10
C ASN A 469 28.81 -43.69 24.41
N LEU A 470 27.73 -43.30 23.71
CA LEU A 470 26.96 -44.24 22.89
C LEU A 470 27.81 -44.87 21.77
N LEU A 471 28.85 -44.16 21.31
CA LEU A 471 29.77 -44.62 20.27
C LEU A 471 30.75 -45.70 20.76
N GLU A 472 30.99 -45.81 22.08
CA GLU A 472 31.90 -46.81 22.64
C GLU A 472 31.40 -48.25 22.46
N ASN A 473 30.08 -48.40 22.29
CA ASN A 473 29.43 -49.69 22.08
C ASN A 473 29.45 -50.15 20.61
N PHE A 474 30.05 -49.36 19.71
CA PHE A 474 30.27 -49.76 18.33
C PHE A 474 31.61 -50.51 18.22
N PRO A 475 31.70 -51.53 17.35
CA PRO A 475 32.90 -52.31 17.15
C PRO A 475 34.01 -51.45 16.54
N TYR A 476 35.21 -51.70 17.02
CA TYR A 476 36.38 -50.91 16.66
C TYR A 476 36.93 -51.35 15.30
N ASN A 477 36.60 -50.58 14.25
CA ASN A 477 37.58 -50.32 13.20
C ASN A 477 38.33 -49.01 13.54
N ASN A 478 39.50 -48.81 12.95
CA ASN A 478 40.34 -47.62 13.23
C ASN A 478 39.60 -46.30 12.93
N GLU A 479 38.62 -46.32 12.03
CA GLU A 479 37.85 -45.14 11.64
C GLU A 479 36.85 -44.72 12.72
N MET A 480 36.21 -45.68 13.38
CA MET A 480 35.31 -45.42 14.52
C MET A 480 36.07 -44.87 15.72
N ILE A 481 37.27 -45.39 16.02
CA ILE A 481 38.13 -44.86 17.09
C ILE A 481 38.43 -43.37 16.85
N ASN A 482 38.80 -43.01 15.62
CA ASN A 482 39.08 -41.62 15.25
C ASN A 482 37.85 -40.71 15.41
N LEU A 483 36.64 -41.21 15.07
CA LEU A 483 35.40 -40.45 15.25
C LEU A 483 35.06 -40.24 16.73
N ILE A 484 35.26 -41.25 17.58
CA ILE A 484 35.06 -41.15 19.04
C ILE A 484 36.01 -40.11 19.63
N GLU A 485 37.29 -40.15 19.25
CA GLU A 485 38.28 -39.15 19.68
C GLU A 485 37.90 -37.75 19.20
N THR A 486 37.43 -37.61 17.95
CA THR A 486 36.96 -36.34 17.40
C THR A 486 35.76 -35.81 18.18
N CYS A 487 34.79 -36.67 18.51
CA CYS A 487 33.61 -36.34 19.31
C CYS A 487 34.01 -35.83 20.70
N ARG A 488 34.89 -36.56 21.41
CA ARG A 488 35.37 -36.16 22.74
C ARG A 488 36.22 -34.88 22.72
N ASN A 489 37.03 -34.68 21.67
CA ASN A 489 37.85 -33.49 21.53
C ASN A 489 37.02 -32.24 21.21
N TYR A 490 35.83 -32.38 20.59
CA TYR A 490 34.91 -31.27 20.39
C TYR A 490 34.28 -30.80 21.71
N ILE A 491 34.02 -31.72 22.65
CA ILE A 491 33.43 -31.41 23.96
C ILE A 491 34.41 -30.71 24.90
N LYS A 492 35.70 -31.04 24.79
CA LYS A 492 36.79 -30.47 25.61
C LYS A 492 37.19 -29.08 25.13
#